data_AF-A0A545SXL7-F1
#
_entry.id   AF-A0A545SXL7-F1
#
_cell.length_a   1.000
_cell.length_b   1.000
_cell.length_c   1.000
_cell.angle_alpha   90.00
_cell.angle_beta   90.00
_cell.angle_gamma   90.00
#
_symmetry.space_group_name_H-M   'P 1'
#
loop_
_entity.id
_entity.type
_entity.pdbx_description
1 polymer ?
#
loop_
_entity_poly.entity_id
_entity_poly.type
_entity_poly.pdbx_seq_one_letter_code
_entity_poly.pdbx_strand_id
1 'polypeptide(L)'
;MDKPLLWALELQQGKSMEQIVAAVIGGLLAAGAGVLLQSTQERKRIKGLKQSLVRAIQDDLSLAVTLYDKIIDEWDKSQIVWFNTVNELLESRLTVINNRDYLVLFDDDDFRLKVFKYYNKSFQQLSTLQNSQQQKYNIESKFNEIVRDVKMKDARLGHEKAVETAISLMPNENQNLRFINASLPENIGKIKDLKVEAKEILACLTDLKL
;
A
#
# COMPACT_ATOMS: atom_id res chain seq x y z
N MET A 1 -78.97 -23.89 27.64
CA MET A 1 -78.62 -23.44 26.29
C MET A 1 -77.63 -22.30 26.44
N ASP A 2 -76.40 -22.58 26.03
CA ASP A 2 -75.19 -21.79 26.17
C ASP A 2 -75.25 -20.43 25.47
N LYS A 3 -74.74 -19.39 26.16
CA LYS A 3 -74.19 -18.19 25.52
C LYS A 3 -72.96 -17.69 26.30
N PRO A 4 -71.74 -18.17 25.98
CA PRO A 4 -70.51 -17.50 26.34
C PRO A 4 -70.10 -16.63 25.14
N LEU A 5 -70.19 -15.29 25.23
CA LEU A 5 -69.53 -14.36 24.28
C LEU A 5 -69.80 -12.88 24.65
N LEU A 6 -69.65 -12.49 25.92
CA LEU A 6 -69.73 -11.07 26.31
C LEU A 6 -68.59 -10.58 27.20
N TRP A 7 -67.56 -11.40 27.44
CA TRP A 7 -66.41 -11.02 28.28
C TRP A 7 -65.18 -10.57 27.47
N ALA A 8 -65.30 -10.47 26.14
CA ALA A 8 -64.18 -10.08 25.27
C ALA A 8 -64.25 -8.61 24.78
N LEU A 9 -65.25 -7.83 25.19
CA LEU A 9 -65.46 -6.45 24.70
C LEU A 9 -65.28 -5.35 25.77
N GLU A 10 -64.90 -5.71 27.00
CA GLU A 10 -64.68 -4.75 28.09
C GLU A 10 -63.20 -4.49 28.40
N LEU A 11 -62.29 -4.83 27.49
CA LEU A 11 -60.86 -4.50 27.60
C LEU A 11 -60.39 -3.42 26.62
N GLN A 12 -61.32 -2.74 25.95
CA GLN A 12 -60.98 -1.77 24.90
C GLN A 12 -61.65 -0.40 25.04
N GLN A 13 -62.01 0.02 26.26
CA GLN A 13 -62.43 1.40 26.50
C GLN A 13 -61.59 2.04 27.61
N GLY A 14 -60.78 3.02 27.22
CA GLY A 14 -60.08 3.90 28.16
C GLY A 14 -58.56 4.00 28.01
N LYS A 15 -57.98 3.85 26.81
CA LYS A 15 -56.70 4.56 26.57
C LYS A 15 -57.04 6.04 26.48
N SER A 16 -56.80 6.81 27.55
CA SER A 16 -57.07 8.24 27.55
C SER A 16 -56.32 8.89 26.39
N MET A 17 -56.92 9.92 25.77
CA MET A 17 -56.29 10.70 24.69
C MET A 17 -54.85 11.11 25.04
N GLU A 18 -54.59 11.36 26.33
CA GLU A 18 -53.27 11.67 26.90
C GLU A 18 -52.26 10.51 26.75
N GLN A 19 -52.67 9.25 26.91
CA GLN A 19 -51.78 8.09 26.72
C GLN A 19 -51.42 7.89 25.24
N ILE A 20 -52.33 8.18 24.31
CA ILE A 20 -52.07 8.12 22.87
C ILE A 20 -51.11 9.25 22.46
N VAL A 21 -51.35 10.47 22.93
CA VAL A 21 -50.47 11.62 22.68
C VAL A 21 -49.09 11.40 23.31
N ALA A 22 -49.01 10.88 24.54
CA ALA A 22 -47.75 10.56 25.20
C ALA A 22 -46.99 9.42 24.48
N ALA A 23 -47.67 8.41 23.96
CA ALA A 23 -47.05 7.33 23.18
C ALA A 23 -46.52 7.83 21.83
N VAL A 24 -47.23 8.74 21.16
CA VAL A 24 -46.79 9.35 19.89
C VAL A 24 -45.60 10.29 20.11
N ILE A 25 -45.66 11.14 21.15
CA ILE A 25 -44.55 12.03 21.52
C ILE A 25 -43.34 11.21 22.01
N GLY A 26 -43.57 10.17 22.82
CA GLY A 26 -42.53 9.25 23.28
C GLY A 26 -41.89 8.46 22.14
N GLY A 27 -42.69 8.01 21.15
CA GLY A 27 -42.20 7.34 19.94
C GLY A 27 -41.37 8.27 19.04
N LEU A 28 -41.79 9.52 18.86
CA LEU A 28 -41.04 10.54 18.11
C LEU A 28 -39.73 10.94 18.80
N LEU A 29 -39.75 11.13 20.12
CA LEU A 29 -38.56 11.42 20.91
C LEU A 29 -37.59 10.23 20.95
N ALA A 30 -38.09 9.00 21.06
CA ALA A 30 -37.26 7.79 21.02
C ALA A 30 -36.65 7.55 19.64
N ALA A 31 -37.40 7.78 18.56
CA ALA A 31 -36.87 7.71 17.19
C ALA A 31 -35.83 8.81 16.93
N GLY A 32 -36.09 10.04 17.36
CA GLY A 32 -35.14 11.17 17.28
C GLY A 32 -33.87 10.93 18.11
N ALA A 33 -34.01 10.38 19.32
CA ALA A 33 -32.89 9.98 20.16
C ALA A 33 -32.10 8.81 19.55
N GLY A 34 -32.78 7.85 18.91
CA GLY A 34 -32.16 6.73 18.19
C GLY A 34 -31.29 7.21 17.03
N VAL A 35 -31.81 8.11 16.18
CA VAL A 35 -31.05 8.70 15.07
C VAL A 35 -29.88 9.54 15.57
N LEU A 36 -30.06 10.32 16.64
CA LEU A 36 -28.97 11.07 17.27
C LEU A 36 -27.89 10.15 17.84
N LEU A 37 -28.26 9.13 18.61
CA LEU A 37 -27.31 8.16 19.17
C LEU A 37 -26.56 7.42 18.07
N GLN A 38 -27.25 6.95 17.04
CA GLN A 38 -26.63 6.30 15.88
C GLN A 38 -25.67 7.26 15.15
N SER A 39 -26.06 8.52 14.94
CA SER A 39 -25.20 9.53 14.31
C SER A 39 -23.95 9.82 15.17
N THR A 40 -24.08 9.86 16.49
CA THR A 40 -22.92 10.08 17.39
C THR A 40 -21.98 8.87 17.42
N GLN A 41 -22.52 7.65 17.39
CA GLN A 41 -21.74 6.42 17.29
C GLN A 41 -21.00 6.35 15.96
N GLU A 42 -21.68 6.69 14.86
CA GLU A 42 -21.08 6.72 13.53
C GLU A 42 -19.97 7.76 13.42
N ARG A 43 -20.18 8.97 13.97
CA ARG A 43 -19.11 9.99 14.06
C ARG A 43 -17.91 9.49 14.86
N LYS A 44 -18.13 8.83 16.01
CA LYS A 44 -17.03 8.24 16.81
C LYS A 44 -16.31 7.15 16.03
N ARG A 45 -17.04 6.29 15.31
CA ARG A 45 -16.48 5.23 14.47
C ARG A 45 -15.61 5.82 13.35
N ILE A 46 -16.12 6.80 12.61
CA ILE A 46 -15.38 7.48 11.54
C ILE A 46 -14.13 8.15 12.10
N LYS A 47 -14.24 8.86 13.24
CA LYS A 47 -13.08 9.46 13.89
C LYS A 47 -12.02 8.41 14.25
N GLY A 48 -12.44 7.27 14.82
CA GLY A 48 -11.55 6.15 15.13
C GLY A 48 -10.88 5.58 13.88
N LEU A 49 -11.64 5.37 12.80
CA LEU A 49 -11.11 4.89 11.52
C LEU A 49 -10.10 5.88 10.91
N LYS A 50 -10.40 7.19 10.94
CA LYS A 50 -9.49 8.24 10.47
C LYS A 50 -8.17 8.22 11.26
N GLN A 51 -8.24 8.10 12.58
CA GLN A 51 -7.07 8.00 13.44
C GLN A 51 -6.24 6.74 13.14
N SER A 52 -6.89 5.59 12.97
CA SER A 52 -6.22 4.34 12.62
C SER A 52 -5.57 4.40 11.24
N LEU A 53 -6.24 5.00 10.25
CA LEU A 53 -5.68 5.19 8.91
C LEU A 53 -4.45 6.10 8.94
N VAL A 54 -4.52 7.23 9.65
CA VAL A 54 -3.38 8.14 9.80
C VAL A 54 -2.20 7.41 10.41
N ARG A 55 -2.40 6.68 11.52
CA ARG A 55 -1.33 5.92 12.15
C ARG A 55 -0.75 4.86 11.22
N ALA A 56 -1.60 4.09 10.53
CA ALA A 56 -1.14 3.06 9.60
C ALA A 56 -0.27 3.64 8.47
N ILE A 57 -0.66 4.80 7.91
CA ILE A 57 0.14 5.48 6.89
C ILE A 57 1.42 6.07 7.50
N GLN A 58 1.38 6.64 8.71
CA GLN A 58 2.58 7.15 9.39
C GLN A 58 3.60 6.03 9.67
N ASP A 59 3.14 4.89 10.19
CA ASP A 59 3.97 3.73 10.48
C ASP A 59 4.60 3.19 9.19
N ASP A 60 3.80 3.03 8.13
CA ASP A 60 4.28 2.62 6.81
C ASP A 60 5.32 3.58 6.23
N LEU A 61 5.04 4.89 6.22
CA LEU A 61 5.97 5.88 5.67
C LEU A 61 7.26 5.96 6.49
N SER A 62 7.20 5.78 7.80
CA SER A 62 8.38 5.73 8.67
C SER A 62 9.25 4.51 8.39
N LEU A 63 8.61 3.34 8.25
CA LEU A 63 9.29 2.12 7.82
C LEU A 63 9.90 2.30 6.42
N ALA A 64 9.15 2.90 5.51
CA ALA A 64 9.59 3.11 4.14
C ALA A 64 10.82 4.00 4.03
N VAL A 65 10.89 5.09 4.80
CA VAL A 65 12.09 5.94 4.88
C VAL A 65 13.31 5.11 5.28
N THR A 66 13.14 4.20 6.25
CA THR A 66 14.20 3.29 6.70
C THR A 66 14.61 2.32 5.60
N LEU A 67 13.64 1.73 4.89
CA LEU A 67 13.92 0.80 3.80
C LEU A 67 14.55 1.48 2.58
N TYR A 68 14.16 2.72 2.26
CA TYR A 68 14.84 3.50 1.21
C TYR A 68 16.29 3.79 1.58
N ASP A 69 16.57 4.15 2.84
CA ASP A 69 17.95 4.31 3.31
C ASP A 69 18.76 3.03 3.17
N LYS A 70 18.14 1.89 3.50
CA LYS A 70 18.76 0.59 3.31
C LYS A 70 19.06 0.29 1.83
N ILE A 71 18.13 0.54 0.91
CA ILE A 71 18.35 0.37 -0.55
C ILE A 71 19.52 1.23 -1.04
N ILE A 72 19.60 2.49 -0.59
CA ILE A 72 20.67 3.41 -0.98
C ILE A 72 22.02 2.90 -0.44
N ASP A 73 22.08 2.47 0.81
CA ASP A 73 23.29 1.93 1.44
C ASP A 73 23.76 0.61 0.79
N GLU A 74 22.81 -0.29 0.48
CA GLU A 74 23.08 -1.54 -0.26
C GLU A 74 23.71 -1.24 -1.63
N TRP A 75 23.14 -0.28 -2.35
CA TRP A 75 23.66 0.16 -3.64
C TRP A 75 25.04 0.79 -3.51
N ASP A 76 25.23 1.76 -2.61
CA ASP A 76 26.49 2.47 -2.45
C ASP A 76 27.64 1.52 -2.06
N LYS A 77 27.37 0.48 -1.27
CA LYS A 77 28.37 -0.52 -0.85
C LYS A 77 28.68 -1.60 -1.89
N SER A 78 27.67 -2.07 -2.61
CA SER A 78 27.79 -3.31 -3.40
C SER A 78 27.28 -3.21 -4.83
N GLN A 79 26.64 -2.11 -5.21
CA GLN A 79 25.93 -1.93 -6.48
C GLN A 79 24.87 -3.03 -6.72
N ILE A 80 24.37 -3.61 -5.63
CA ILE A 80 23.31 -4.63 -5.59
C ILE A 80 22.25 -4.14 -4.60
N VAL A 81 21.00 -4.28 -4.98
CA VAL A 81 19.85 -4.02 -4.09
C VAL A 81 19.19 -5.35 -3.78
N TRP A 82 18.93 -5.63 -2.50
CA TRP A 82 18.33 -6.89 -2.12
C TRP A 82 16.82 -6.90 -2.40
N PHE A 83 16.34 -7.96 -3.05
CA PHE A 83 14.93 -8.11 -3.42
C PHE A 83 13.99 -8.11 -2.22
N ASN A 84 14.42 -8.61 -1.06
CA ASN A 84 13.60 -8.57 0.15
C ASN A 84 13.25 -7.13 0.56
N THR A 85 14.22 -6.22 0.56
CA THR A 85 14.02 -4.80 0.91
C THR A 85 13.06 -4.13 -0.07
N VAL A 86 13.16 -4.41 -1.37
CA VAL A 86 12.26 -3.85 -2.40
C VAL A 86 10.86 -4.45 -2.30
N ASN A 87 10.74 -5.75 -2.07
CA ASN A 87 9.45 -6.44 -1.97
C ASN A 87 8.63 -5.95 -0.79
N GLU A 88 9.26 -5.73 0.37
CA GLU A 88 8.58 -5.22 1.56
C GLU A 88 7.91 -3.86 1.28
N LEU A 89 8.62 -2.96 0.59
CA LEU A 89 8.03 -1.71 0.13
C LEU A 89 6.89 -1.94 -0.87
N LEU A 90 7.10 -2.80 -1.88
CA LEU A 90 6.08 -3.07 -2.91
C LEU A 90 4.78 -3.62 -2.33
N GLU A 91 4.84 -4.55 -1.39
CA GLU A 91 3.68 -5.13 -0.72
C GLU A 91 2.89 -4.07 0.06
N SER A 92 3.60 -3.21 0.78
CA SER A 92 2.96 -2.09 1.46
C SER A 92 2.29 -1.12 0.47
N ARG A 93 2.99 -0.74 -0.62
CA ARG A 93 2.42 0.15 -1.63
C ARG A 93 1.17 -0.44 -2.27
N LEU A 94 1.24 -1.71 -2.62
CA LEU A 94 0.13 -2.44 -3.21
C LEU A 94 -1.07 -2.49 -2.25
N THR A 95 -0.82 -2.68 -0.95
CA THR A 95 -1.86 -2.65 0.08
C THR A 95 -2.61 -1.31 0.06
N VAL A 96 -1.92 -0.18 0.05
CA VAL A 96 -2.59 1.14 0.02
C VAL A 96 -3.29 1.40 -1.30
N ILE A 97 -2.69 1.02 -2.44
CA ILE A 97 -3.30 1.17 -3.77
C ILE A 97 -4.60 0.38 -3.87
N ASN A 98 -4.62 -0.86 -3.39
CA ASN A 98 -5.80 -1.73 -3.39
C ASN A 98 -6.88 -1.25 -2.41
N ASN A 99 -6.50 -0.48 -1.39
CA ASN A 99 -7.37 0.04 -0.35
C ASN A 99 -7.55 1.57 -0.47
N ARG A 100 -7.42 2.12 -1.69
CA ARG A 100 -7.45 3.58 -1.92
C ARG A 100 -8.74 4.26 -1.47
N ASP A 101 -9.85 3.52 -1.40
CA ASP A 101 -11.15 4.07 -1.02
C ASP A 101 -11.13 4.58 0.43
N TYR A 102 -10.27 4.04 1.30
CA TYR A 102 -10.10 4.55 2.65
C TYR A 102 -9.45 5.93 2.69
N LEU A 103 -8.72 6.34 1.64
CA LEU A 103 -8.13 7.68 1.59
C LEU A 103 -9.20 8.79 1.53
N VAL A 104 -10.47 8.47 1.24
CA VAL A 104 -11.60 9.41 1.34
C VAL A 104 -11.81 9.93 2.77
N LEU A 105 -11.26 9.25 3.78
CA LEU A 105 -11.29 9.69 5.18
C LEU A 105 -10.39 10.90 5.46
N PHE A 106 -9.53 11.29 4.51
CA PHE A 106 -8.85 12.57 4.52
C PHE A 106 -9.77 13.65 3.95
N ASP A 107 -10.04 14.68 4.77
CA ASP A 107 -10.90 15.81 4.38
C ASP A 107 -10.22 16.72 3.34
N ASP A 108 -8.88 16.72 3.31
CA ASP A 108 -8.09 17.52 2.38
C ASP A 108 -7.88 16.75 1.07
N ASP A 109 -8.53 17.20 0.01
CA ASP A 109 -8.48 16.61 -1.33
C ASP A 109 -7.08 16.66 -1.95
N ASP A 110 -6.34 17.75 -1.74
CA ASP A 110 -4.98 17.91 -2.27
C ASP A 110 -4.02 16.98 -1.55
N PHE A 111 -4.15 16.87 -0.23
CA PHE A 111 -3.39 15.91 0.56
C PHE A 111 -3.70 14.47 0.17
N ARG A 112 -4.99 14.13 0.01
CA ARG A 112 -5.43 12.81 -0.46
C ARG A 112 -4.79 12.46 -1.81
N LEU A 113 -4.82 13.40 -2.75
CA LEU A 113 -4.21 13.22 -4.06
C LEU A 113 -2.68 13.08 -3.97
N LYS A 114 -2.01 13.85 -3.11
CA LYS A 114 -0.57 13.75 -2.85
C LYS A 114 -0.20 12.35 -2.35
N VAL A 115 -0.90 11.85 -1.34
CA VAL A 115 -0.72 10.50 -0.79
C VAL A 115 -0.90 9.45 -1.89
N PHE A 116 -2.03 9.50 -2.60
CA PHE A 116 -2.31 8.52 -3.66
C PHE A 116 -1.26 8.53 -4.78
N LYS A 117 -0.85 9.72 -5.25
CA LYS A 117 0.20 9.86 -6.27
C LYS A 117 1.52 9.28 -5.80
N TYR A 118 1.92 9.57 -4.55
CA TYR A 118 3.15 9.03 -3.97
C TYR A 118 3.13 7.49 -3.95
N TYR A 119 2.06 6.86 -3.48
CA TYR A 119 1.98 5.40 -3.41
C TYR A 119 2.08 4.74 -4.80
N ASN A 120 1.39 5.28 -5.80
CA ASN A 120 1.47 4.79 -7.18
C ASN A 120 2.86 5.01 -7.79
N LYS A 121 3.41 6.22 -7.64
CA LYS A 121 4.76 6.55 -8.15
C LYS A 121 5.80 5.65 -7.50
N SER A 122 5.74 5.48 -6.19
CA SER A 122 6.63 4.60 -5.45
C SER A 122 6.54 3.16 -5.94
N PHE A 123 5.34 2.64 -6.12
CA PHE A 123 5.14 1.28 -6.64
C PHE A 123 5.81 1.12 -8.02
N GLN A 124 5.53 2.03 -8.96
CA GLN A 124 6.10 1.97 -10.30
C GLN A 124 7.64 2.00 -10.30
N GLN A 125 8.25 2.92 -9.56
CA GLN A 125 9.72 3.03 -9.52
C GLN A 125 10.38 1.81 -8.86
N LEU A 126 9.77 1.27 -7.79
CA LEU A 126 10.26 0.06 -7.13
C LEU A 126 10.14 -1.17 -8.05
N SER A 127 9.02 -1.30 -8.77
CA SER A 127 8.85 -2.38 -9.77
C SER A 127 9.86 -2.27 -10.90
N THR A 128 10.13 -1.05 -11.39
CA THR A 128 11.19 -0.83 -12.39
C THR A 128 12.56 -1.24 -11.85
N LEU A 129 12.92 -0.83 -10.63
CA LEU A 129 14.19 -1.19 -10.00
C LEU A 129 14.32 -2.72 -9.83
N GLN A 130 13.28 -3.37 -9.31
CA GLN A 130 13.24 -4.82 -9.15
C GLN A 130 13.42 -5.54 -10.50
N ASN A 131 12.68 -5.12 -11.52
CA ASN A 131 12.75 -5.73 -12.84
C ASN A 131 14.15 -5.58 -13.46
N SER A 132 14.76 -4.39 -13.36
CA SER A 132 16.13 -4.16 -13.83
C SER A 132 17.15 -5.03 -13.10
N GLN A 133 17.06 -5.15 -11.77
CA GLN A 133 17.95 -6.02 -10.98
C GLN A 133 17.75 -7.49 -11.32
N GLN A 134 16.50 -7.95 -11.48
CA GLN A 134 16.20 -9.33 -11.84
C GLN A 134 16.75 -9.67 -13.24
N GLN A 135 16.58 -8.77 -14.20
CA GLN A 135 17.13 -8.96 -15.54
C GLN A 135 18.66 -8.99 -15.53
N LYS A 136 19.31 -8.11 -14.77
CA LYS A 136 20.76 -8.12 -14.57
C LYS A 136 21.23 -9.47 -14.03
N TYR A 137 20.63 -9.94 -12.93
CA TYR A 137 20.97 -11.21 -12.31
C TYR A 137 20.78 -12.40 -13.26
N ASN A 138 19.67 -12.42 -14.02
CA ASN A 138 19.41 -13.47 -15.00
C ASN A 138 20.47 -13.50 -16.12
N ILE A 139 20.88 -12.34 -16.61
CA ILE A 139 21.93 -12.22 -17.63
C ILE A 139 23.28 -12.69 -17.07
N GLU A 140 23.64 -12.25 -15.87
CA GLU A 140 24.90 -12.64 -15.20
C GLU A 140 24.95 -14.15 -14.90
N SER A 141 23.83 -14.74 -14.48
CA SER A 141 23.71 -16.19 -14.28
C SER A 141 23.91 -16.96 -15.59
N LYS A 142 23.20 -16.54 -16.66
CA LYS A 142 23.33 -17.15 -17.99
C LYS A 142 24.76 -17.01 -18.53
N PHE A 143 25.40 -15.86 -18.31
CA PHE A 143 26.79 -15.63 -18.69
C PHE A 143 27.73 -16.61 -17.99
N ASN A 144 27.58 -16.79 -16.68
CA ASN A 144 28.40 -17.73 -15.91
C ASN A 144 28.24 -19.19 -16.39
N GLU A 145 27.00 -19.58 -16.73
CA GLU A 145 26.71 -20.90 -17.32
C GLU A 145 27.43 -21.08 -18.65
N ILE A 146 27.35 -20.10 -19.56
CA ILE A 146 28.02 -20.20 -20.87
C ILE A 146 29.54 -20.22 -20.73
N VAL A 147 30.12 -19.41 -19.84
CA VAL A 147 31.57 -19.45 -19.57
C VAL A 147 32.00 -20.83 -19.09
N ARG A 148 31.22 -21.46 -18.20
CA ARG A 148 31.47 -22.83 -17.73
C ARG A 148 31.39 -23.82 -18.88
N ASP A 149 30.36 -23.74 -19.71
CA ASP A 149 30.14 -24.65 -20.83
C ASP A 149 31.22 -24.53 -21.90
N VAL A 150 31.71 -23.30 -22.18
CA VAL A 150 32.84 -23.06 -23.08
C VAL A 150 34.11 -23.73 -22.54
N LYS A 151 34.41 -23.57 -21.25
CA LYS A 151 35.57 -24.21 -20.60
C LYS A 151 35.46 -25.74 -20.58
N MET A 152 34.24 -26.28 -20.47
CA MET A 152 34.04 -27.74 -20.53
C MET A 152 34.25 -28.29 -21.93
N LYS A 153 33.88 -27.55 -22.97
CA LYS A 153 34.08 -27.95 -24.38
C LYS A 153 35.54 -27.87 -24.80
N ASP A 154 36.29 -26.91 -24.28
CA ASP A 154 37.73 -26.81 -24.51
C ASP A 154 38.47 -26.43 -23.21
N ALA A 155 38.99 -27.44 -22.53
CA ALA A 155 39.73 -27.29 -21.28
C ALA A 155 41.07 -26.54 -21.43
N ARG A 156 41.53 -26.29 -22.66
CA ARG A 156 42.76 -25.53 -22.93
C ARG A 156 42.49 -24.02 -23.01
N LEU A 157 41.23 -23.60 -23.10
CA LEU A 157 40.87 -22.17 -23.06
C LEU A 157 41.12 -21.59 -21.68
N GLY A 158 41.97 -20.57 -21.63
CA GLY A 158 42.09 -19.69 -20.47
C GLY A 158 40.76 -18.97 -20.17
N HIS A 159 40.59 -18.52 -18.93
CA HIS A 159 39.35 -17.89 -18.49
C HIS A 159 38.95 -16.67 -19.34
N GLU A 160 39.93 -15.84 -19.70
CA GLU A 160 39.73 -14.62 -20.49
C GLU A 160 39.13 -14.93 -21.88
N LYS A 161 39.72 -15.87 -22.61
CA LYS A 161 39.18 -16.31 -23.91
C LYS A 161 37.80 -16.97 -23.80
N ALA A 162 37.55 -17.69 -22.71
CA ALA A 162 36.22 -18.26 -22.45
C ALA A 162 35.17 -17.17 -22.21
N VAL A 163 35.55 -16.08 -21.51
CA VAL A 163 34.70 -14.89 -21.30
C VAL A 163 34.42 -14.18 -22.62
N GLU A 164 35.44 -13.90 -23.43
CA GLU A 164 35.28 -13.27 -24.75
C GLU A 164 34.34 -14.10 -25.64
N THR A 165 34.55 -15.42 -25.67
CA THR A 165 33.69 -16.35 -26.40
C THR A 165 32.25 -16.29 -25.87
N ALA A 166 32.05 -16.34 -24.56
CA ALA A 166 30.71 -16.23 -23.97
C ALA A 166 30.00 -14.91 -24.31
N ILE A 167 30.71 -13.78 -24.28
CA ILE A 167 30.17 -12.47 -24.69
C ILE A 167 29.76 -12.50 -26.17
N SER A 168 30.58 -13.09 -27.04
CA SER A 168 30.27 -13.20 -28.46
C SER A 168 29.02 -14.06 -28.75
N LEU A 169 28.71 -15.00 -27.87
CA LEU A 169 27.51 -15.86 -27.94
C LEU A 169 26.25 -15.20 -27.36
N MET A 170 26.38 -14.07 -26.67
CA MET A 170 25.30 -13.35 -25.99
C MET A 170 25.22 -11.86 -26.39
N PRO A 171 25.18 -11.51 -27.69
CA PRO A 171 25.27 -10.11 -28.11
C PRO A 171 24.10 -9.25 -27.60
N ASN A 172 22.88 -9.80 -27.62
CA ASN A 172 21.68 -9.10 -27.17
C ASN A 172 21.68 -8.90 -25.64
N GLU A 173 22.04 -9.94 -24.88
CA GLU A 173 22.10 -9.87 -23.42
C GLU A 173 23.20 -8.93 -22.96
N ASN A 174 24.36 -8.91 -23.63
CA ASN A 174 25.43 -7.96 -23.33
C ASN A 174 24.97 -6.52 -23.60
N GLN A 175 24.24 -6.27 -24.69
CA GLN A 175 23.64 -4.96 -24.96
C GLN A 175 22.61 -4.57 -23.88
N ASN A 176 21.73 -5.49 -23.50
CA ASN A 176 20.74 -5.26 -22.45
C ASN A 176 21.40 -4.98 -21.10
N LEU A 177 22.46 -5.71 -20.74
CA LEU A 177 23.21 -5.51 -19.51
C LEU A 177 23.84 -4.10 -19.46
N ARG A 178 24.34 -3.59 -20.59
CA ARG A 178 24.84 -2.21 -20.68
C ARG A 178 23.74 -1.19 -20.42
N PHE A 179 22.56 -1.37 -21.02
CA PHE A 179 21.41 -0.49 -20.77
C PHE A 179 20.95 -0.54 -19.31
N ILE A 180 20.90 -1.73 -18.71
CA ILE A 180 20.54 -1.90 -17.30
C ILE A 180 21.56 -1.20 -16.39
N ASN A 181 22.86 -1.45 -16.60
CA ASN A 181 23.91 -0.83 -15.80
C ASN A 181 23.95 0.70 -15.95
N ALA A 182 23.55 1.25 -17.11
CA ALA A 182 23.43 2.70 -17.31
C ALA A 182 22.20 3.30 -16.61
N SER A 183 21.09 2.56 -16.52
CA SER A 183 19.82 3.06 -15.95
C SER A 183 19.68 2.84 -14.43
N LEU A 184 20.36 1.84 -13.87
CA LEU A 184 20.30 1.55 -12.43
C LEU A 184 20.67 2.76 -11.54
N PRO A 185 21.75 3.53 -11.80
CA PRO A 185 22.06 4.71 -11.01
C PRO A 185 20.93 5.75 -11.00
N GLU A 186 20.27 5.96 -12.14
CA GLU A 186 19.13 6.87 -12.24
C GLU A 186 17.93 6.36 -11.42
N ASN A 187 17.63 5.06 -11.51
CA ASN A 187 16.57 4.43 -10.73
C ASN A 187 16.83 4.56 -9.21
N ILE A 188 18.08 4.43 -8.76
CA ILE A 188 18.46 4.69 -7.36
C ILE A 188 18.30 6.18 -7.00
N GLY A 189 18.61 7.09 -7.92
CA GLY A 189 18.32 8.51 -7.75
C GLY A 189 16.83 8.77 -7.45
N LYS A 190 15.93 8.12 -8.19
CA LYS A 190 14.48 8.21 -7.97
C LYS A 190 14.04 7.66 -6.60
N ILE A 191 14.75 6.68 -6.04
CA ILE A 191 14.51 6.19 -4.67
C ILE A 191 14.81 7.29 -3.64
N LYS A 192 15.86 8.09 -3.86
CA LYS A 192 16.18 9.25 -2.99
C LYS A 192 15.06 10.28 -3.02
N ASP A 193 14.51 10.56 -4.20
CA ASP A 193 13.38 11.49 -4.34
C ASP A 193 12.12 10.98 -3.62
N LEU A 194 11.81 9.68 -3.78
CA LEU A 194 10.68 9.05 -3.06
C LEU A 194 10.85 9.12 -1.55
N LYS A 195 12.08 8.98 -1.03
CA LYS A 195 12.35 9.16 0.40
C LYS A 195 12.03 10.59 0.86
N VAL A 196 12.36 11.60 0.06
CA VAL A 196 12.04 13.01 0.38
C VAL A 196 10.52 13.20 0.40
N GLU A 197 9.82 12.74 -0.64
CA GLU A 197 8.36 12.82 -0.71
C GLU A 197 7.68 12.11 0.48
N ALA A 198 8.19 10.93 0.89
CA ALA A 198 7.68 10.20 2.04
C ALA A 198 7.80 11.03 3.34
N LYS A 199 8.93 11.69 3.55
CA LYS A 199 9.16 12.56 4.71
C LYS A 199 8.24 13.77 4.71
N GLU A 200 8.00 14.37 3.55
CA GLU A 200 7.06 15.48 3.44
C GLU A 200 5.64 15.06 3.80
N ILE A 201 5.18 13.90 3.31
CA ILE A 201 3.84 13.38 3.65
C ILE A 201 3.77 13.08 5.15
N LEU A 202 4.81 12.47 5.72
CA LEU A 202 4.88 12.17 7.15
C LEU A 202 4.80 13.44 8.03
N ALA A 203 5.47 14.52 7.61
CA ALA A 203 5.38 15.81 8.27
C ALA A 203 3.94 16.35 8.25
N CYS A 204 3.29 16.35 7.08
CA CYS A 204 1.89 16.75 6.96
C CYS A 204 0.94 15.91 7.84
N LEU A 205 1.16 14.60 7.95
CA LEU A 205 0.35 13.71 8.79
C LEU A 205 0.50 14.02 10.29
N THR A 206 1.67 14.48 10.71
CA THR A 206 1.94 14.85 12.12
C THR A 206 1.20 16.12 12.51
N ASP A 207 0.99 17.03 11.55
CA ASP A 207 0.31 18.31 11.76
C ASP A 207 -1.22 18.22 11.57
N LEU A 208 -1.75 17.08 11.11
CA LEU A 208 -3.19 16.87 10.94
C LEU A 208 -3.91 16.87 12.30
N LYS A 209 -4.83 17.81 12.47
CA LYS A 209 -5.76 17.83 13.61
C LYS A 209 -6.82 16.73 13.41
N LEU A 210 -6.82 15.71 14.29
CA LEU A 210 -7.72 14.54 14.25
C LEU A 210 -8.96 14.63 15.16
#